data_AF-A0A9P5SWI3-F1
#
_entry.id   AF-A0A9P5SWI3-F1
#
_cell.length_a   1.000
_cell.length_b   1.000
_cell.length_c   1.000
_cell.angle_alpha   90.00
_cell.angle_beta   90.00
_cell.angle_gamma   90.00
#
_symmetry.space_group_name_H-M   'P 1'
#
loop_
_entity.id
_entity.type
_entity.pdbx_description
1 polymer ?
#
loop_
_entity_poly.entity_id
_entity_poly.type
_entity_poly.pdbx_seq_one_letter_code
_entity_poly.pdbx_strand_id
1 'polypeptide(L)'
;VDENMKVAHRRNAVLNEKFHFRKQIFPQSRPSTPSGSPKVSHATLPDGAAGVDRSDEYELMTINEIINGNPEKGFPGLLGLVNNYLNTLNIDIETRCEISKYLELIKRRANGSLMTAASWTRDFVQSHPEYKHDSVVSEKILYDLVKRVEQINKGEVQEPKLLGNFTV
;
A
#
# COMPACT_ATOMS: atom_id res chain seq x y z
N VAL A 1 15.07 -4.33 -7.08
CA VAL A 1 13.75 -4.99 -6.97
C VAL A 1 13.84 -6.30 -6.19
N ASP A 2 14.81 -7.16 -6.50
CA ASP A 2 15.01 -8.46 -5.82
C ASP A 2 15.09 -8.36 -4.29
N GLU A 3 15.78 -7.35 -3.77
CA GLU A 3 15.86 -7.09 -2.32
C GLU A 3 14.49 -6.78 -1.71
N ASN A 4 13.70 -5.90 -2.36
CA ASN A 4 12.33 -5.62 -1.94
C ASN A 4 11.48 -6.90 -1.92
N MET A 5 11.64 -7.79 -2.91
CA MET A 5 10.90 -9.05 -2.96
C MET A 5 11.27 -9.98 -1.80
N LYS A 6 12.55 -10.07 -1.43
CA LYS A 6 12.98 -10.86 -0.27
C LYS A 6 12.42 -10.29 1.04
N VAL A 7 12.44 -8.96 1.19
CA VAL A 7 11.93 -8.26 2.37
C VAL A 7 10.40 -8.40 2.50
N ALA A 8 9.66 -8.33 1.38
CA ALA A 8 8.21 -8.39 1.34
C ALA A 8 7.61 -9.66 1.97
N HIS A 9 8.35 -10.77 1.96
CA HIS A 9 7.90 -12.05 2.52
C HIS A 9 8.02 -12.13 4.04
N ARG A 10 8.75 -11.20 4.68
CA ARG A 10 8.92 -11.23 6.15
C ARG A 10 7.59 -10.98 6.86
N ARG A 11 7.40 -11.63 8.00
CA ARG A 11 6.19 -11.46 8.82
C ARG A 11 6.04 -9.99 9.21
N ASN A 12 4.86 -9.43 8.94
CA ASN A 12 4.54 -8.02 9.20
C ASN A 12 5.45 -7.02 8.44
N ALA A 13 6.00 -7.39 7.28
CA ALA A 13 6.85 -6.49 6.49
C ALA A 13 6.19 -5.14 6.17
N VAL A 14 4.86 -5.12 6.00
CA VAL A 14 4.08 -3.90 5.79
C VAL A 14 4.26 -2.85 6.91
N LEU A 15 4.49 -3.28 8.15
CA LEU A 15 4.63 -2.39 9.31
C LEU A 15 6.09 -2.18 9.72
N ASN A 16 6.91 -3.22 9.56
CA ASN A 16 8.21 -3.29 10.21
C ASN A 16 9.40 -3.09 9.26
N GLU A 17 9.17 -3.27 7.96
CA GLU A 17 10.26 -3.29 6.99
C GLU A 17 10.26 -2.04 6.12
N LYS A 18 11.41 -1.78 5.50
CA LYS A 18 11.61 -0.71 4.53
C LYS A 18 11.93 -1.28 3.16
N PHE A 19 11.49 -0.57 2.14
CA PHE A 19 11.62 -0.94 0.75
C PHE A 19 12.36 0.18 0.01
N HIS A 20 13.23 -0.22 -0.91
CA HIS A 20 13.85 0.73 -1.84
C HIS A 20 12.76 1.31 -2.74
N PHE A 21 12.52 2.61 -2.61
CA PHE A 21 11.51 3.35 -3.36
C PHE A 21 12.08 4.66 -3.90
N ARG A 22 11.55 5.13 -5.04
CA ARG A 22 12.08 6.32 -5.71
C ARG A 22 11.86 7.57 -4.86
N LYS A 23 12.90 8.38 -4.70
CA LYS A 23 12.84 9.67 -4.00
C LYS A 23 11.91 10.66 -4.71
N GLN A 24 11.95 10.67 -6.04
CA GLN A 24 11.17 11.57 -6.89
C GLN A 24 10.17 10.78 -7.73
N ILE A 25 8.89 11.06 -7.53
CA ILE A 25 7.78 10.43 -8.24
C ILE A 25 7.19 11.31 -9.34
N PHE A 26 7.61 12.58 -9.42
CA PHE A 26 7.32 13.46 -10.54
C PHE A 26 8.43 13.38 -11.59
N PRO A 27 8.09 13.49 -12.90
CA PRO A 27 9.10 13.63 -13.93
C PRO A 27 9.96 14.86 -13.61
N GLN A 28 11.29 14.69 -13.55
CA GLN A 28 12.17 15.85 -13.49
C GLN A 28 12.01 16.62 -14.80
N SER A 29 11.47 17.84 -14.74
CA SER A 29 11.64 18.81 -15.81
C SER A 29 13.15 19.01 -15.98
N ARG A 30 13.73 18.44 -17.03
CA ARG A 30 15.09 18.81 -17.42
C ARG A 30 15.11 20.34 -17.58
N PRO A 31 16.09 21.07 -17.03
CA PRO A 31 16.20 22.49 -17.31
C PRO A 31 16.25 22.67 -18.83
N SER A 32 15.23 23.32 -19.36
CA SER A 32 15.13 23.66 -20.76
C SER A 32 16.29 24.60 -21.09
N THR A 33 17.29 24.09 -21.81
CA THR A 33 18.18 24.95 -22.58
C THR A 33 17.31 25.81 -23.50
N PRO A 34 17.52 27.14 -23.56
CA PRO A 34 16.66 28.02 -24.33
C PRO A 34 16.97 27.84 -25.82
N SER A 35 16.23 26.97 -26.49
CA SER A 35 16.14 27.00 -27.95
C SER A 35 14.78 26.46 -28.37
N GLY A 36 14.08 27.26 -29.17
CA GLY A 36 12.64 27.21 -29.36
C GLY A 36 12.13 25.94 -30.05
N SER A 37 11.00 25.45 -29.54
CA SER A 37 9.78 25.02 -30.25
C SER A 37 8.99 24.04 -29.36
N PRO A 38 7.65 24.16 -29.26
CA PRO A 38 6.86 23.32 -28.39
C PRO A 38 6.68 21.95 -29.04
N LYS A 39 7.36 20.91 -28.54
CA LYS A 39 7.05 19.51 -28.87
C LYS A 39 6.23 18.90 -27.75
N VAL A 40 4.99 18.51 -28.08
CA VAL A 40 4.16 17.63 -27.27
C VAL A 40 4.87 16.28 -27.17
N SER A 41 5.48 15.99 -26.03
CA SER A 41 6.21 14.74 -25.83
C SER A 41 5.27 13.68 -25.25
N HIS A 42 4.78 12.79 -26.12
CA HIS A 42 4.44 11.43 -25.72
C HIS A 42 5.68 10.82 -25.04
N ALA A 43 5.48 10.19 -23.88
CA ALA A 43 6.53 9.53 -23.14
C ALA A 43 7.10 8.36 -23.95
N THR A 44 8.27 8.56 -24.55
CA THR A 44 9.15 7.48 -25.00
C THR A 44 10.52 7.79 -24.43
N LEU A 45 10.98 6.93 -23.51
CA LEU A 45 12.31 7.02 -22.92
C LEU A 45 13.35 6.75 -24.02
N PRO A 46 14.39 7.57 -24.20
CA PRO A 46 15.53 7.18 -25.01
C PRO A 46 16.37 6.18 -24.21
N ASP A 47 16.51 4.99 -24.76
CA ASP A 47 17.60 4.07 -24.45
C ASP A 47 18.94 4.81 -24.58
N GLY A 48 19.80 4.73 -23.57
CA GLY A 48 21.24 4.97 -23.75
C GLY A 48 21.84 6.29 -23.25
N ALA A 49 21.59 6.71 -22.01
CA ALA A 49 22.52 7.60 -21.29
C ALA A 49 23.28 6.82 -20.21
N ALA A 50 24.47 6.35 -20.58
CA ALA A 50 25.44 5.74 -19.68
C ALA A 50 25.99 6.79 -18.71
N GLY A 51 25.94 6.50 -17.39
CA GLY A 51 26.78 7.20 -16.41
C GLY A 51 26.10 7.90 -15.23
N VAL A 52 24.77 7.88 -15.10
CA VAL A 52 24.13 8.36 -13.85
C VAL A 52 24.08 7.21 -12.86
N ASP A 53 24.70 7.39 -11.69
CA ASP A 53 24.59 6.47 -10.57
C ASP A 53 23.11 6.40 -10.14
N ARG A 54 22.41 5.33 -10.57
CA ARG A 54 20.99 5.11 -10.26
C ARG A 54 20.77 4.79 -8.77
N SER A 55 21.84 4.55 -8.00
CA SER A 55 21.76 4.29 -6.56
C SER A 55 21.13 5.46 -5.80
N ASP A 56 21.40 6.69 -6.25
CA ASP A 56 20.88 7.90 -5.63
C ASP A 56 19.41 8.20 -5.96
N GLU A 57 18.79 7.44 -6.86
CA GLU A 57 17.38 7.60 -7.23
C GLU A 57 16.43 7.02 -6.15
N TYR A 58 16.92 6.10 -5.33
CA TYR A 58 16.12 5.33 -4.38
C TYR A 58 16.52 5.62 -2.93
N GLU A 59 15.56 5.50 -2.01
CA GLU A 59 15.80 5.47 -0.58
C GLU A 59 14.94 4.39 0.09
N LEU A 60 15.29 4.04 1.33
CA LEU A 60 14.51 3.11 2.13
C LEU A 60 13.30 3.82 2.76
N MET A 61 12.11 3.40 2.37
CA MET A 61 10.84 3.91 2.89
C MET A 61 9.99 2.76 3.44
N THR A 62 9.25 3.01 4.52
CA THR A 62 8.19 2.13 5.00
C THR A 62 7.01 2.12 4.03
N ILE A 63 6.14 1.10 4.07
CA ILE A 63 4.91 1.10 3.28
C ILE A 63 4.01 2.29 3.64
N ASN A 64 3.99 2.70 4.92
CA ASN A 64 3.28 3.90 5.34
C ASN A 64 3.77 5.15 4.60
N GLU A 65 5.08 5.37 4.52
CA GLU A 65 5.66 6.51 3.80
C GLU A 65 5.39 6.43 2.29
N ILE A 66 5.50 5.24 1.69
CA ILE A 66 5.25 5.03 0.26
C ILE A 66 3.78 5.36 -0.09
N ILE A 67 2.84 4.88 0.71
CA ILE A 67 1.41 5.01 0.43
C ILE A 67 0.89 6.38 0.88
N ASN A 68 1.12 6.77 2.13
CA ASN A 68 0.53 7.94 2.76
C ASN A 68 1.41 9.20 2.66
N GLY A 69 2.67 9.04 2.25
CA GLY A 69 3.64 10.14 2.16
C GLY A 69 4.44 10.32 3.44
N ASN A 70 5.44 11.18 3.35
CA ASN A 70 6.22 11.67 4.47
C ASN A 70 6.33 13.21 4.35
N PRO A 71 5.52 13.98 5.12
CA PRO A 71 5.54 15.44 5.08
C PRO A 71 6.89 16.05 5.43
N GLU A 72 7.65 15.45 6.35
CA GLU A 72 8.97 15.93 6.77
C GLU A 72 9.99 15.85 5.63
N LYS A 73 9.86 14.82 4.77
CA LYS A 73 10.68 14.66 3.56
C LYS A 73 10.09 15.34 2.32
N GLY A 74 8.94 16.01 2.45
CA GLY A 74 8.20 16.57 1.32
C GLY A 74 7.71 15.51 0.31
N PHE A 75 7.65 14.24 0.70
CA PHE A 75 7.22 13.15 -0.16
C PHE A 75 5.70 12.99 -0.08
N PRO A 76 4.94 13.20 -1.17
CA PRO A 76 3.47 13.24 -1.10
C PRO A 76 2.82 11.86 -0.95
N GLY A 77 3.54 10.77 -1.21
CA GLY A 77 2.99 9.41 -1.22
C GLY A 77 2.14 9.10 -2.46
N LEU A 78 1.88 7.81 -2.68
CA LEU A 78 1.03 7.36 -3.78
C LEU A 78 -0.42 7.84 -3.64
N LEU A 79 -0.97 7.87 -2.42
CA LEU A 79 -2.30 8.41 -2.19
C LEU A 79 -2.38 9.91 -2.42
N GLY A 80 -1.31 10.66 -2.15
CA GLY A 80 -1.24 12.08 -2.49
C GLY A 80 -1.38 12.31 -3.99
N LEU A 81 -0.68 11.50 -4.81
CA LEU A 81 -0.79 11.54 -6.27
C LEU A 81 -2.19 11.20 -6.76
N VAL A 82 -2.78 10.12 -6.24
CA VAL A 82 -4.14 9.70 -6.62
C VAL A 82 -5.15 10.79 -6.26
N ASN A 83 -5.08 11.36 -5.06
CA ASN A 83 -5.98 12.44 -4.64
C ASN A 83 -5.83 13.69 -5.51
N ASN A 84 -4.61 14.07 -5.87
CA ASN A 84 -4.37 15.18 -6.79
C ASN A 84 -5.00 14.92 -8.16
N TYR A 85 -4.82 13.71 -8.71
CA TYR A 85 -5.44 13.34 -9.98
C TYR A 85 -6.98 13.39 -9.89
N LEU A 86 -7.56 12.80 -8.85
CA LEU A 86 -9.02 12.84 -8.63
C LEU A 86 -9.55 14.27 -8.47
N ASN A 87 -8.75 15.22 -7.96
CA ASN A 87 -9.14 16.64 -7.86
C ASN A 87 -9.14 17.37 -9.22
N THR A 88 -8.40 16.87 -10.21
CA THR A 88 -8.40 17.44 -11.58
C THR A 88 -9.57 16.94 -12.42
N LEU A 89 -10.20 15.83 -12.01
CA LEU A 89 -11.35 15.26 -12.69
C LEU A 89 -12.64 15.88 -12.14
N ASN A 90 -13.59 16.13 -13.04
CA ASN A 90 -14.93 16.57 -12.66
C ASN A 90 -15.79 15.36 -12.25
N ILE A 91 -15.50 14.78 -11.08
CA ILE A 91 -16.21 13.63 -10.48
C ILE A 91 -17.27 14.16 -9.51
N ASP A 92 -18.45 13.53 -9.51
CA ASP A 92 -19.50 13.86 -8.55
C ASP A 92 -19.11 13.47 -7.11
N ILE A 93 -19.80 14.07 -6.14
CA ILE A 93 -19.48 13.90 -4.71
C ILE A 93 -19.71 12.46 -4.26
N GLU A 94 -20.72 11.78 -4.77
CA GLU A 94 -21.07 10.42 -4.37
C GLU A 94 -19.98 9.44 -4.79
N THR A 95 -19.58 9.48 -6.06
CA THR A 95 -18.46 8.69 -6.59
C THR A 95 -17.17 9.02 -5.85
N ARG A 96 -16.92 10.29 -5.51
CA ARG A 96 -15.73 10.69 -4.75
C ARG A 96 -15.74 10.11 -3.33
N CYS A 97 -16.90 10.09 -2.66
CA CYS A 97 -17.07 9.47 -1.36
C CYS A 97 -16.81 7.96 -1.42
N GLU A 98 -17.34 7.25 -2.43
CA GLU A 98 -17.09 5.82 -2.60
C GLU A 98 -15.61 5.48 -2.82
N ILE A 99 -14.95 6.21 -3.73
CA ILE A 99 -13.51 6.04 -3.97
C ILE A 99 -12.72 6.31 -2.67
N SER A 100 -13.12 7.33 -1.91
CA SER A 100 -12.45 7.67 -0.65
C SER A 100 -12.52 6.53 0.38
N LYS A 101 -13.59 5.73 0.39
CA LYS A 101 -13.68 4.55 1.28
C LYS A 101 -12.61 3.51 0.94
N TYR A 102 -12.42 3.20 -0.35
CA TYR A 102 -11.38 2.26 -0.78
C TYR A 102 -9.97 2.77 -0.48
N LEU A 103 -9.71 4.07 -0.73
CA LEU A 103 -8.42 4.67 -0.44
C LEU A 103 -8.14 4.71 1.08
N GLU A 104 -9.16 4.94 1.91
CA GLU A 104 -9.01 4.92 3.37
C GLU A 104 -8.66 3.52 3.88
N LEU A 105 -9.22 2.45 3.30
CA LEU A 105 -8.83 1.07 3.64
C LEU A 105 -7.33 0.82 3.37
N ILE A 106 -6.83 1.27 2.21
CA ILE A 106 -5.42 1.15 1.82
C ILE A 106 -4.53 1.94 2.77
N LYS A 107 -4.89 3.21 3.04
CA LYS A 107 -4.22 4.11 3.98
C LYS A 107 -4.07 3.49 5.36
N ARG A 108 -5.16 2.96 5.91
CA ARG A 108 -5.22 2.38 7.26
C ARG A 108 -4.46 1.06 7.37
N ARG A 109 -4.38 0.27 6.31
CA ARG A 109 -3.51 -0.92 6.28
C ARG A 109 -2.04 -0.55 6.18
N ALA A 110 -1.71 0.48 5.41
CA ALA A 110 -0.33 0.96 5.26
C ALA A 110 0.22 1.56 6.56
N ASN A 111 -0.59 2.28 7.34
CA ASN A 111 -0.18 2.87 8.61
C ASN A 111 -0.33 1.94 9.83
N GLY A 112 -0.90 0.74 9.64
CA GLY A 112 -1.10 -0.25 10.69
C GLY A 112 -2.31 -0.06 11.61
N SER A 113 -3.15 0.95 11.37
CA SER A 113 -4.42 1.11 12.11
C SER A 113 -5.48 0.08 11.73
N LEU A 114 -5.28 -0.65 10.63
CA LEU A 114 -6.03 -1.86 10.28
C LEU A 114 -5.08 -3.02 9.97
N MET A 115 -5.47 -4.22 10.37
CA MET A 115 -4.72 -5.42 10.10
C MET A 115 -4.79 -5.80 8.62
N THR A 116 -3.71 -6.38 8.12
CA THR A 116 -3.78 -7.17 6.88
C THR A 116 -4.52 -8.48 7.14
N ALA A 117 -5.07 -9.10 6.09
CA ALA A 117 -5.66 -10.42 6.21
C ALA A 117 -4.68 -11.43 6.81
N ALA A 118 -3.41 -11.42 6.37
CA ALA A 118 -2.38 -12.30 6.93
C ALA A 118 -2.12 -12.06 8.43
N SER A 119 -2.15 -10.79 8.88
CA SER A 119 -2.02 -10.47 10.29
C SER A 119 -3.22 -10.92 11.11
N TRP A 120 -4.43 -10.69 10.59
CA TRP A 120 -5.67 -11.12 11.22
C TRP A 120 -5.77 -12.64 11.31
N THR A 121 -5.44 -13.38 10.24
CA THR A 121 -5.44 -14.85 10.27
C THR A 121 -4.47 -15.40 11.33
N ARG A 122 -3.28 -14.80 11.45
CA ARG A 122 -2.31 -15.20 12.49
C ARG A 122 -2.82 -14.90 13.90
N ASP A 123 -3.45 -13.75 14.12
CA ASP A 123 -4.06 -13.37 15.40
C ASP A 123 -5.21 -14.32 15.75
N PHE A 124 -6.06 -14.66 14.77
CA PHE A 124 -7.16 -15.61 14.93
C PHE A 124 -6.64 -16.99 15.35
N VAL A 125 -5.65 -17.54 14.64
CA VAL A 125 -5.07 -18.85 14.99
C VAL A 125 -4.39 -18.80 16.36
N GLN A 126 -3.60 -17.75 16.64
CA GLN A 126 -2.84 -17.64 17.91
C GLN A 126 -3.73 -17.45 19.13
N SER A 127 -4.92 -16.86 18.96
CA SER A 127 -5.90 -16.67 20.03
C SER A 127 -6.93 -17.80 20.14
N HIS A 128 -6.85 -18.81 19.25
CA HIS A 128 -7.80 -19.91 19.26
C HIS A 128 -7.60 -20.81 20.49
N PRO A 129 -8.65 -21.19 21.25
CA PRO A 129 -8.50 -21.97 22.48
C PRO A 129 -7.79 -23.32 22.32
N GLU A 130 -7.96 -23.97 21.17
CA GLU A 130 -7.29 -25.24 20.86
C GLU A 130 -5.84 -25.10 20.36
N TYR A 131 -5.36 -23.88 20.12
CA TYR A 131 -4.01 -23.68 19.62
C TYR A 131 -2.98 -23.88 20.73
N LYS A 132 -2.07 -24.83 20.53
CA LYS A 132 -1.09 -25.25 21.54
C LYS A 132 0.24 -24.50 21.45
N HIS A 133 0.29 -23.41 20.68
CA HIS A 133 1.51 -22.66 20.37
C HIS A 133 2.64 -23.52 19.77
N ASP A 134 2.27 -24.62 19.10
CA ASP A 134 3.17 -25.58 18.47
C ASP A 134 3.35 -25.32 16.95
N SER A 135 2.81 -24.21 16.45
CA SER A 135 2.76 -23.87 15.02
C SER A 135 1.96 -24.85 14.16
N VAL A 136 1.10 -25.67 14.76
CA VAL A 136 0.19 -26.58 14.07
C VAL A 136 -1.22 -26.01 14.05
N VAL A 137 -1.84 -25.97 12.87
CA VAL A 137 -3.25 -25.59 12.70
C VAL A 137 -4.07 -26.87 12.59
N SER A 138 -4.84 -27.21 13.62
CA SER A 138 -5.73 -28.37 13.60
C SER A 138 -6.91 -28.16 12.64
N GLU A 139 -7.57 -29.25 12.22
CA GLU A 139 -8.77 -29.19 11.39
C GLU A 139 -9.88 -28.33 12.02
N LYS A 140 -9.99 -28.37 13.35
CA LYS A 140 -10.96 -27.57 14.10
C LYS A 140 -10.66 -26.07 14.03
N ILE A 141 -9.40 -25.67 14.23
CA ILE A 141 -8.98 -24.26 14.08
C ILE A 141 -9.25 -23.79 12.64
N LEU A 142 -8.92 -24.62 11.65
CA LEU A 142 -9.15 -24.31 10.24
C LEU A 142 -10.65 -24.16 9.92
N TYR A 143 -11.49 -25.06 10.41
CA TYR A 143 -12.94 -24.97 10.25
C TYR A 143 -13.48 -23.67 10.85
N ASP A 144 -13.10 -23.35 12.09
CA ASP A 144 -13.56 -22.14 12.78
C ASP A 144 -13.07 -20.86 12.07
N LEU A 145 -11.85 -20.87 11.51
CA LEU A 145 -11.34 -19.77 10.69
C LEU A 145 -12.18 -19.56 9.42
N VAL A 146 -12.40 -20.62 8.63
CA VAL A 146 -13.17 -20.52 7.37
C VAL A 146 -14.61 -20.11 7.66
N LYS A 147 -15.20 -20.67 8.73
CA LYS A 147 -16.55 -20.28 9.17
C LYS A 147 -16.62 -18.81 9.58
N ARG A 148 -15.62 -18.30 10.30
CA ARG A 148 -15.56 -16.87 10.63
C ARG A 148 -15.46 -16.01 9.38
N VAL A 149 -14.65 -16.40 8.39
CA VAL A 149 -14.56 -15.69 7.09
C VAL A 149 -15.91 -15.68 6.36
N GLU A 150 -16.63 -16.81 6.35
CA GLU A 150 -17.98 -16.87 5.78
C GLU A 150 -18.95 -15.91 6.48
N GLN A 151 -18.95 -15.89 7.82
CA GLN A 151 -19.79 -14.99 8.61
C GLN A 151 -19.49 -13.51 8.35
N ILE A 152 -18.21 -13.16 8.19
CA ILE A 152 -17.80 -11.80 7.82
C ILE A 152 -18.35 -11.44 6.43
N ASN A 153 -18.21 -12.34 5.45
CA ASN A 153 -18.69 -12.09 4.09
C ASN A 153 -20.21 -11.94 3.99
N LYS A 154 -20.97 -12.60 4.88
CA LYS A 154 -22.42 -12.45 4.98
C LYS A 154 -22.85 -11.23 5.79
N GLY A 155 -21.92 -10.52 6.43
CA GLY A 155 -22.22 -9.41 7.34
C GLY A 155 -22.81 -9.84 8.69
N GLU A 156 -22.75 -11.13 9.03
CA GLU A 156 -23.27 -11.68 10.30
C GLU A 156 -22.37 -11.31 11.49
N VAL A 157 -21.06 -11.14 11.24
CA VAL A 157 -20.07 -10.78 12.25
C VAL A 157 -19.22 -9.62 11.75
N GLN A 158 -19.01 -8.62 12.61
CA GLN A 158 -18.12 -7.50 12.35
C GLN A 158 -16.73 -7.78 12.93
N GLU A 159 -15.68 -7.48 12.15
CA GLU A 159 -14.28 -7.58 12.58
C GLU A 159 -13.60 -6.20 12.46
N PRO A 160 -13.74 -5.32 13.47
CA PRO A 160 -13.21 -3.96 13.40
C PRO A 160 -11.69 -3.89 13.23
N LYS A 161 -10.96 -4.90 13.69
CA LYS A 161 -9.50 -4.98 13.49
C LYS A 161 -9.11 -5.22 12.03
N LEU A 162 -9.97 -5.90 11.26
CA LEU A 162 -9.73 -6.26 9.86
C LEU A 162 -10.35 -5.26 8.88
N LEU A 163 -11.58 -4.84 9.15
CA LEU A 163 -12.42 -4.03 8.27
C LEU A 163 -12.77 -2.65 8.84
N GLY A 164 -12.42 -2.34 10.09
CA GLY A 164 -12.78 -1.05 10.69
C GLY A 164 -14.29 -0.82 10.67
N ASN A 165 -14.70 0.29 10.07
CA ASN A 165 -16.11 0.68 9.91
C ASN A 165 -16.61 0.44 8.48
N PHE A 166 -15.84 -0.28 7.65
CA PHE A 166 -16.26 -0.61 6.30
C PHE A 166 -17.24 -1.77 6.34
N THR A 167 -18.42 -1.59 5.75
CA THR A 167 -19.39 -2.66 5.56
C THR A 167 -18.98 -3.53 4.39
N VAL A 168 -19.11 -4.86 4.54
CA VAL A 168 -19.00 -5.83 3.45
C VAL A 168 -20.27 -5.85 2.63
#